data_AF-A0A7C5Q633-F1
#
_entry.id   AF-A0A7C5Q633-F1
#
_cell.length_a   1.000
_cell.length_b   1.000
_cell.length_c   1.000
_cell.angle_alpha   90.00
_cell.angle_beta   90.00
_cell.angle_gamma   90.00
#
_symmetry.space_group_name_H-M   'P 1'
#
loop_
_entity.id
_entity.type
_entity.pdbx_description
1 polymer ?
#
loop_
_entity_poly.entity_id
_entity_poly.type
_entity_poly.pdbx_seq_one_letter_code
_entity_poly.pdbx_strand_id
1 'polypeptide(L)'
;IAATNKDPRKEIAEGRFREDLYHRLAVIIISVPSLNERKDDIPLLVEHFLKLLPPEMGVPAKKIEPEAVKLLQEINWTGNIRELRNVVERLLILSADTITAEDVKTFVLPSTAQSSPTLASLFAGCKEWEEALPKLQEAWKKWKKE
;
A
#
# COMPACT_ATOMS: atom_id res chain seq x y z
N ILE A 1 14.54 -10.50 18.16
CA ILE A 1 14.55 -9.28 17.32
C ILE A 1 13.41 -8.40 17.78
N ALA A 2 13.62 -7.09 17.92
CA ALA A 2 12.59 -6.13 18.34
C ALA A 2 12.52 -4.98 17.33
N ALA A 3 11.34 -4.36 17.19
CA ALA A 3 11.11 -3.23 16.29
C ALA A 3 10.13 -2.24 16.93
N THR A 4 10.30 -0.95 16.64
CA THR A 4 9.44 0.13 17.13
C THR A 4 9.42 1.27 16.12
N ASN A 5 8.27 1.94 16.00
CA ASN A 5 8.11 3.17 15.23
C ASN A 5 8.25 4.44 16.10
N LYS A 6 8.37 4.28 17.42
CA LYS A 6 8.61 5.37 18.37
C LYS A 6 10.10 5.49 18.65
N ASP A 7 10.57 6.72 18.90
CA ASP A 7 11.92 6.97 19.38
C ASP A 7 12.09 6.43 20.82
N PRO A 8 12.87 5.36 21.02
CA PRO A 8 13.03 4.77 22.35
C PRO A 8 13.64 5.73 23.37
N ARG A 9 14.54 6.63 22.94
CA ARG A 9 15.20 7.58 23.86
C ARG A 9 14.22 8.62 24.37
N LYS A 10 13.34 9.11 23.49
CA LYS A 10 12.25 10.00 23.88
C LYS A 10 11.27 9.32 24.84
N GLU A 11 10.92 8.05 24.58
CA GLU A 11 10.03 7.30 25.46
C GLU A 11 10.66 7.00 26.84
N ILE A 12 11.99 6.85 26.93
CA ILE A 12 12.72 6.75 28.22
C ILE A 12 12.64 8.07 28.99
N ALA A 13 12.91 9.20 28.32
CA ALA A 13 12.85 10.52 28.96
C ALA A 13 11.45 10.85 29.51
N GLU A 14 10.41 10.34 28.86
CA GLU A 14 9.01 10.50 29.28
C GLU A 14 8.53 9.40 30.25
N GLY A 15 9.44 8.53 30.73
CA GLY A 15 9.15 7.49 31.73
C GLY A 15 8.29 6.33 31.22
N ARG A 16 8.03 6.26 29.90
CA ARG A 16 7.20 5.22 29.27
C ARG A 16 8.00 4.01 28.81
N PHE A 17 9.32 4.13 28.73
CA PHE A 17 10.20 3.03 28.34
C PHE A 17 11.34 2.82 29.34
N ARG A 18 11.67 1.55 29.56
CA ARG A 18 12.69 1.12 30.50
C ARG A 18 14.09 1.28 29.89
N GLU A 19 14.94 2.04 30.56
CA GLU A 19 16.31 2.29 30.14
C GLU A 19 17.17 1.00 30.11
N ASP A 20 17.04 0.16 31.14
CA ASP A 20 17.75 -1.12 31.21
C ASP A 20 17.38 -2.06 30.06
N LEU A 21 16.11 -2.03 29.62
CA LEU A 21 15.65 -2.78 28.46
C LEU A 21 16.21 -2.21 27.16
N TYR A 22 16.30 -0.88 27.02
CA TYR A 22 16.91 -0.25 25.85
C TYR A 22 18.35 -0.71 25.66
N HIS A 23 19.18 -0.70 26.69
CA HIS A 23 20.57 -1.13 26.59
C HIS A 23 20.74 -2.61 26.21
N ARG A 24 19.78 -3.48 26.58
CA ARG A 24 19.78 -4.90 26.18
C ARG A 24 19.33 -5.12 24.74
N LEU A 25 18.46 -4.27 24.21
CA LEU A 25 17.93 -4.38 22.85
C LEU A 25 18.80 -3.64 21.83
N ALA A 26 19.33 -2.48 22.19
CA ALA A 26 20.03 -1.54 21.32
C ALA A 26 21.52 -1.89 21.12
N VAL A 27 21.84 -3.17 20.98
CA VAL A 27 23.21 -3.64 20.68
C VAL A 27 23.58 -3.29 19.24
N ILE A 28 22.67 -3.55 18.30
CA ILE A 28 22.78 -3.17 16.88
C ILE A 28 21.47 -2.53 16.48
N ILE A 29 21.50 -1.25 16.10
CA ILE A 29 20.32 -0.50 15.65
C ILE A 29 20.34 -0.45 14.13
N ILE A 30 19.29 -0.99 13.51
CA ILE A 30 19.06 -0.90 12.07
C ILE A 30 17.94 0.11 11.84
N SER A 31 18.26 1.24 11.23
CA SER A 31 17.25 2.22 10.81
C SER A 31 16.67 1.79 9.47
N VAL A 32 15.35 1.66 9.40
CA VAL A 32 14.65 1.34 8.15
C VAL A 32 14.19 2.65 7.52
N PRO A 33 14.66 3.00 6.30
CA PRO A 33 14.25 4.22 5.63
C PRO A 33 12.77 4.16 5.25
N SER A 34 12.13 5.32 5.30
CA SER A 34 10.80 5.53 4.76
C SER A 34 10.81 5.30 3.24
N LEU A 35 9.64 5.02 2.66
CA LEU A 35 9.52 4.86 1.21
C LEU A 35 9.91 6.15 0.45
N ASN A 36 9.71 7.31 1.08
CA ASN A 36 10.08 8.61 0.50
C ASN A 36 11.59 8.80 0.35
N GLU A 37 12.40 8.12 1.17
CA GLU A 37 13.86 8.15 1.09
C GLU A 37 14.42 7.15 0.07
N ARG A 38 13.57 6.26 -0.46
CA ARG A 38 13.92 5.21 -1.44
C ARG A 38 12.85 5.07 -2.53
N LYS A 39 12.54 6.19 -3.18
CA LYS A 39 11.54 6.25 -4.26
C LYS A 39 11.94 5.43 -5.49
N ASP A 40 13.22 5.10 -5.64
CA ASP A 40 13.74 4.24 -6.70
C ASP A 40 13.29 2.77 -6.56
N ASP A 41 12.83 2.35 -5.38
CA ASP A 41 12.28 1.01 -5.14
C ASP A 41 10.83 0.88 -5.64
N ILE A 42 10.12 1.99 -5.85
CA ILE A 42 8.69 2.01 -6.19
C ILE A 42 8.38 1.19 -7.46
N PRO A 43 9.12 1.30 -8.57
CA PRO A 43 8.85 0.49 -9.77
C PRO A 43 8.83 -1.02 -9.48
N LEU A 44 9.81 -1.50 -8.70
CA LEU A 44 9.94 -2.91 -8.34
C LEU A 44 8.82 -3.35 -7.40
N LEU A 45 8.47 -2.51 -6.42
CA LEU A 45 7.37 -2.77 -5.49
C LEU A 45 6.02 -2.83 -6.21
N VAL A 46 5.76 -1.91 -7.14
CA VAL A 46 4.55 -1.91 -7.95
C VAL A 46 4.45 -3.19 -8.78
N GLU A 47 5.53 -3.58 -9.46
CA GLU A 47 5.56 -4.82 -10.22
C GLU A 47 5.30 -6.05 -9.33
N HIS A 48 5.88 -6.06 -8.13
CA HIS A 48 5.65 -7.12 -7.15
C HIS A 48 4.19 -7.19 -6.70
N PHE A 49 3.56 -6.05 -6.38
CA PHE A 49 2.16 -6.02 -5.96
C PHE A 49 1.20 -6.40 -7.10
N LEU A 50 1.51 -6.02 -8.34
CA LEU A 50 0.74 -6.47 -9.51
C LEU A 50 0.81 -7.99 -9.71
N LYS A 51 1.92 -8.64 -9.33
CA LYS A 51 2.11 -10.10 -9.42
C LYS A 51 1.56 -10.88 -8.24
N LEU A 52 1.42 -10.27 -7.07
CA LEU A 52 0.92 -10.91 -5.84
C LEU A 52 -0.58 -11.25 -5.90
N LEU A 53 -1.28 -10.77 -6.92
CA LEU A 53 -2.73 -10.97 -7.02
C LEU A 53 -3.04 -12.38 -7.50
N PRO A 54 -4.02 -13.07 -6.87
CA PRO A 54 -4.35 -14.44 -7.22
C PRO A 54 -4.78 -14.53 -8.69
N PRO A 55 -4.24 -15.49 -9.48
CA PRO A 55 -4.72 -15.76 -10.84
C PRO A 55 -6.23 -16.09 -10.86
N GLU A 56 -6.77 -16.55 -9.73
CA GLU A 56 -8.19 -16.86 -9.51
C GLU A 56 -9.11 -15.64 -9.54
N MET A 57 -8.59 -14.42 -9.42
CA MET A 57 -9.41 -13.21 -9.60
C MET A 57 -9.90 -13.05 -11.05
N GLY A 58 -9.34 -13.79 -12.01
CA GLY A 58 -9.71 -13.68 -13.42
C GLY A 58 -9.38 -12.31 -14.02
N VAL A 59 -8.64 -11.49 -13.29
CA VAL A 59 -8.12 -10.19 -13.76
C VAL A 59 -6.78 -10.47 -14.41
N PRO A 60 -6.61 -10.19 -15.72
CA PRO A 60 -5.31 -10.36 -16.37
C PRO A 60 -4.26 -9.50 -15.68
N ALA A 61 -3.02 -9.97 -15.65
CA ALA A 61 -1.90 -9.19 -15.13
C ALA A 61 -1.85 -7.83 -15.87
N LYS A 62 -2.23 -6.75 -15.17
CA LYS A 62 -2.30 -5.42 -15.77
C LYS A 62 -0.89 -4.90 -15.94
N LYS A 63 -0.64 -4.29 -17.10
CA LYS A 63 0.59 -3.53 -17.33
C LYS A 63 0.42 -2.15 -16.72
N ILE A 64 1.52 -1.57 -16.26
CA ILE A 64 1.56 -0.17 -15.85
C ILE A 64 2.46 0.60 -16.79
N GLU A 65 2.03 1.78 -17.20
CA GLU A 65 2.84 2.65 -18.06
C GLU A 65 4.03 3.25 -17.29
N PRO A 66 5.19 3.45 -17.94
CA PRO A 66 6.33 4.11 -17.31
C PRO A 66 5.99 5.49 -16.73
N GLU A 67 5.08 6.22 -17.38
CA GLU A 67 4.63 7.55 -16.94
C GLU A 67 3.79 7.47 -15.66
N ALA A 68 2.95 6.45 -15.52
CA ALA A 68 2.21 6.18 -14.29
C ALA A 68 3.15 5.86 -13.12
N VAL A 69 4.19 5.06 -13.36
CA VAL A 69 5.22 4.77 -12.35
C VAL A 69 5.95 6.04 -11.91
N LYS A 70 6.33 6.91 -12.85
CA LYS A 70 6.96 8.20 -12.52
C LYS A 70 6.07 9.06 -11.61
N LEU A 71 4.78 9.15 -11.92
CA LEU A 71 3.84 9.88 -11.06
C LEU A 71 3.76 9.28 -9.65
N LEU A 72 3.77 7.94 -9.52
CA LEU A 72 3.81 7.29 -8.20
C LEU A 72 5.11 7.61 -7.43
N GLN A 73 6.23 7.82 -8.11
CA GLN A 73 7.49 8.23 -7.48
C GLN A 73 7.45 9.69 -7.00
N GLU A 74 6.67 10.56 -7.62
CA GLU A 74 6.56 11.97 -7.21
C GLU A 74 5.74 12.14 -5.92
N ILE A 75 4.86 11.19 -5.60
CA ILE A 75 3.98 11.22 -4.43
C ILE A 75 4.77 11.11 -3.11
N ASN A 76 4.23 11.74 -2.06
CA ASN A 76 4.70 11.61 -0.69
C ASN A 76 3.91 10.51 0.05
N TRP A 77 4.56 9.39 0.33
CA TRP A 77 3.96 8.19 0.91
C TRP A 77 4.01 8.21 2.45
N THR A 78 3.06 8.90 3.07
CA THR A 78 2.99 9.01 4.55
C THR A 78 2.75 7.65 5.24
N GLY A 79 1.98 6.76 4.60
CA GLY A 79 1.75 5.39 5.03
C GLY A 79 2.75 4.38 4.47
N ASN A 80 3.85 4.84 3.85
CA ASN A 80 4.92 4.02 3.30
C ASN A 80 4.40 2.89 2.37
N ILE A 81 4.98 1.71 2.47
CA ILE A 81 4.69 0.52 1.66
C ILE A 81 3.20 0.12 1.76
N ARG A 82 2.57 0.33 2.92
CA ARG A 82 1.15 -0.02 3.10
C ARG A 82 0.24 0.87 2.25
N GLU A 83 0.55 2.16 2.18
CA GLU A 83 -0.21 3.10 1.35
C GLU A 83 0.02 2.82 -0.14
N LEU A 84 1.27 2.60 -0.55
CA LEU A 84 1.61 2.23 -1.92
C LEU A 84 0.84 0.98 -2.37
N ARG A 85 0.85 -0.08 -1.55
CA ARG A 85 0.12 -1.32 -1.83
C ARG A 85 -1.37 -1.06 -2.07
N ASN A 86 -2.02 -0.33 -1.16
CA ASN A 86 -3.44 -0.01 -1.28
C ASN A 86 -3.76 0.79 -2.56
N VAL A 87 -2.86 1.70 -2.95
CA VAL A 87 -3.00 2.47 -4.19
C VAL A 87 -2.86 1.57 -5.42
N VAL A 88 -1.86 0.68 -5.45
CA VAL A 88 -1.66 -0.25 -6.57
C VAL A 88 -2.85 -1.21 -6.71
N GLU A 89 -3.38 -1.70 -5.59
CA GLU A 89 -4.60 -2.53 -5.57
C GLU A 89 -5.81 -1.77 -6.12
N ARG A 90 -5.97 -0.50 -5.74
CA ARG A 90 -7.03 0.37 -6.28
C ARG A 90 -6.89 0.54 -7.78
N LEU A 91 -5.69 0.86 -8.27
CA LEU A 91 -5.41 1.02 -9.71
C LEU A 91 -5.70 -0.28 -10.46
N LEU A 92 -5.35 -1.43 -9.88
CA LEU A 92 -5.68 -2.71 -10.49
C LEU A 92 -7.20 -2.93 -10.61
N ILE A 93 -8.01 -2.51 -9.64
CA ILE A 93 -9.47 -2.69 -9.71
C ILE A 93 -10.12 -1.69 -10.68
N LEU A 94 -9.67 -0.43 -10.67
CA LEU A 94 -10.35 0.68 -11.34
C LEU A 94 -9.85 0.96 -12.76
N SER A 95 -8.59 0.64 -13.08
CA SER A 95 -8.05 0.83 -14.43
C SER A 95 -8.62 -0.19 -15.42
N ALA A 96 -8.44 0.05 -16.72
CA ALA A 96 -8.69 -0.95 -17.77
C ALA A 96 -7.56 -2.01 -17.79
N ASP A 97 -7.19 -2.54 -18.96
CA ASP A 97 -6.14 -3.56 -19.09
C ASP A 97 -4.73 -3.01 -18.81
N THR A 98 -4.54 -1.70 -18.97
CA THR A 98 -3.28 -0.99 -18.69
C THR A 98 -3.55 0.18 -17.75
N ILE A 99 -2.73 0.31 -16.71
CA ILE A 99 -2.76 1.41 -15.75
C ILE A 99 -2.00 2.59 -16.37
N THR A 100 -2.73 3.67 -16.63
CA THR A 100 -2.20 4.87 -17.30
C THR A 100 -1.83 5.97 -16.32
N ALA A 101 -1.11 6.99 -16.79
CA ALA A 101 -0.81 8.18 -16.01
C ALA A 101 -2.08 8.94 -15.56
N GLU A 102 -3.15 8.87 -16.36
CA GLU A 102 -4.45 9.48 -16.05
C GLU A 102 -5.17 8.75 -14.93
N ASP A 103 -5.06 7.42 -14.87
CA ASP A 103 -5.60 6.63 -13.76
C ASP A 103 -4.93 7.02 -12.43
N VAL A 104 -3.61 7.23 -12.44
CA VAL A 104 -2.89 7.69 -11.24
C VAL A 104 -3.41 9.07 -10.80
N LYS A 105 -3.60 9.99 -11.73
CA LYS A 105 -4.15 11.32 -11.40
C LYS A 105 -5.57 11.24 -10.84
N THR A 106 -6.40 10.38 -11.42
CA THR A 106 -7.82 10.27 -11.08
C THR A 106 -8.03 9.55 -9.75
N PHE A 107 -7.33 8.43 -9.53
CA PHE A 107 -7.60 7.53 -8.40
C PHE A 107 -6.62 7.67 -7.24
N VAL A 108 -5.52 8.41 -7.43
CA VAL A 108 -4.48 8.62 -6.41
C VAL A 108 -4.35 10.09 -6.03
N LEU A 109 -4.54 11.02 -6.98
CA LEU A 109 -4.40 12.46 -6.77
C LEU A 109 -5.73 13.23 -6.68
N PRO A 110 -6.62 12.85 -5.74
CA PRO A 110 -7.39 13.85 -5.02
C PRO A 110 -7.01 13.85 -3.54
N SER A 111 -6.55 15.03 -3.11
CA SER A 111 -6.32 15.48 -1.73
C SER A 111 -7.28 14.85 -0.71
N THR A 112 -6.72 14.46 0.44
CA THR A 112 -7.42 14.13 1.69
C THR A 112 -8.40 12.95 1.64
N ALA A 113 -7.93 11.82 2.18
CA ALA A 113 -8.72 10.97 3.07
C ALA A 113 -10.21 10.78 2.71
N GLN A 114 -10.49 9.93 1.74
CA GLN A 114 -11.59 8.99 1.92
C GLN A 114 -11.08 7.60 1.58
N SER A 115 -10.91 6.78 2.62
CA SER A 115 -11.25 5.37 2.52
C SER A 115 -12.57 5.30 1.76
N SER A 116 -12.54 4.96 0.47
CA SER A 116 -13.76 4.82 -0.33
C SER A 116 -14.68 3.90 0.48
N PRO A 117 -15.86 4.36 0.94
CA PRO A 117 -16.74 3.57 1.81
C PRO A 117 -17.09 2.22 1.17
N THR A 118 -17.10 2.20 -0.16
CA THR A 118 -17.28 1.02 -1.00
C THR A 118 -16.13 0.02 -0.87
N LEU A 119 -14.87 0.47 -0.92
CA LEU A 119 -13.71 -0.42 -0.79
C LEU A 119 -13.48 -0.82 0.67
N ALA A 120 -13.61 0.13 1.60
CA ALA A 120 -13.52 -0.14 3.02
C ALA A 120 -14.58 -1.17 3.46
N SER A 121 -15.81 -1.12 2.95
CA SER A 121 -16.83 -2.15 3.26
C SER A 121 -16.58 -3.49 2.55
N LEU A 122 -15.95 -3.49 1.37
CA LEU A 122 -15.50 -4.73 0.70
C LEU A 122 -14.37 -5.43 1.48
N PHE A 123 -13.47 -4.67 2.11
CA PHE A 123 -12.31 -5.19 2.85
C PHE A 123 -12.50 -5.29 4.38
N ALA A 124 -13.51 -4.65 4.98
CA ALA A 124 -13.70 -4.58 6.44
C ALA A 124 -14.02 -5.92 7.12
N GLY A 125 -14.41 -6.93 6.35
CA GLY A 125 -14.76 -8.26 6.86
C GLY A 125 -13.74 -9.36 6.58
N CYS A 126 -12.65 -9.07 5.87
CA CYS A 126 -11.75 -10.09 5.34
C CYS A 126 -10.40 -10.00 6.05
N LYS A 127 -10.10 -10.97 6.91
CA LYS A 127 -8.77 -11.09 7.53
C LYS A 127 -7.73 -11.59 6.52
N GLU A 128 -8.19 -12.35 5.53
CA GLU A 128 -7.41 -13.01 4.49
C GLU A 128 -8.02 -12.71 3.11
N TRP A 129 -7.18 -12.69 2.07
CA TRP A 129 -7.53 -12.22 0.72
C TRP A 129 -8.58 -13.11 0.01
N GLU A 130 -8.66 -14.38 0.38
CA GLU A 130 -9.59 -15.37 -0.18
C GLU A 130 -11.06 -15.06 0.13
N GLU A 131 -11.35 -14.41 1.26
CA GLU A 131 -12.72 -14.06 1.67
C GLU A 131 -13.29 -12.84 0.92
N ALA A 132 -12.41 -11.96 0.44
CA ALA A 132 -12.80 -10.73 -0.27
C ALA A 132 -13.08 -10.98 -1.76
N LEU A 133 -12.54 -12.08 -2.31
CA LEU A 133 -12.57 -12.44 -3.73
C LEU A 133 -13.99 -12.46 -4.34
N PRO A 134 -14.99 -13.13 -3.71
CA PRO A 134 -16.31 -13.25 -4.31
C PRO A 134 -17.04 -11.90 -4.42
N LYS A 135 -16.88 -11.06 -3.38
CA LYS A 135 -17.51 -9.74 -3.31
C LYS A 135 -16.92 -8.76 -4.33
N LEU A 136 -15.60 -8.83 -4.53
CA LEU A 136 -14.92 -8.03 -5.54
C LEU A 136 -15.32 -8.45 -6.97
N GLN A 137 -15.43 -9.75 -7.24
CA GLN A 137 -15.88 -10.25 -8.53
C GLN A 137 -17.34 -9.83 -8.84
N GLU A 138 -18.22 -9.83 -7.84
CA GLU A 138 -19.60 -9.37 -7.99
C GLU A 138 -19.68 -7.86 -8.24
N ALA A 139 -18.93 -7.06 -7.48
CA ALA A 139 -18.83 -5.60 -7.69
C ALA A 139 -18.28 -5.26 -9.09
N TRP A 140 -17.24 -5.98 -9.54
CA TRP A 140 -16.66 -5.82 -10.86
C TRP A 140 -17.65 -6.20 -11.99
N LYS A 141 -18.39 -7.31 -11.83
CA LYS A 141 -19.43 -7.72 -12.80
C LYS A 141 -20.58 -6.71 -12.90
N LYS A 142 -20.93 -6.08 -11.77
CA LYS A 142 -21.97 -5.05 -11.74
C LYS A 142 -21.55 -3.79 -12.48
N TRP A 143 -20.30 -3.35 -12.27
CA TRP A 143 -19.73 -2.18 -12.96
C TRP A 143 -19.58 -2.40 -14.47
N LYS A 144 -19.24 -3.62 -14.91
CA LYS A 144 -19.10 -3.96 -16.34
C LYS A 144 -20.44 -4.01 -17.12
N LYS A 145 -21.59 -3.94 -16.43
CA LYS A 145 -22.94 -4.05 -17.03
C LYS A 145 -23.68 -2.71 -17.15
N GLU A 146 -23.14 -1.64 -16.61
CA GLU A 146 -23.57 -0.24 -16.80
C GLU A 146 -22.64 0.47 -17.79
#